data_AF-A0AAU4UAN1-F1
#
_entry.id   AF-A0AAU4UAN1-F1
#
_cell.length_a   1.000
_cell.length_b   1.000
_cell.length_c   1.000
_cell.angle_alpha   90.00
_cell.angle_beta   90.00
_cell.angle_gamma   90.00
#
_symmetry.space_group_name_H-M   'P 1'
#
loop_
_entity.id
_entity.type
_entity.pdbx_description
1 polymer ?
#
loop_
_entity_poly.entity_id
_entity_poly.type
_entity_poly.pdbx_seq_one_letter_code
_entity_poly.pdbx_strand_id
1 'polypeptide(L)' 'MAGALAEGEVVRKLAPAGFQDIQIVHRRPLSIDDCALYPLFDADTIALMRRLVPAARQDAVAVAVVVRARKAA' A
#
# COMPACT_ATOMS: atom_id res chain seq x y z
N MET A 1 6.21 7.44 13.37
CA MET A 1 5.43 7.41 12.12
C MET A 1 6.23 6.67 11.07
N ALA A 2 5.63 5.70 10.38
CA ALA A 2 6.28 4.87 9.36
C ALA A 2 6.52 5.68 8.08
N GLY A 3 7.60 6.48 8.05
CA GLY A 3 7.86 7.44 6.97
C GLY A 3 8.08 6.79 5.60
N ALA A 4 8.62 5.56 5.55
CA ALA A 4 9.00 4.91 4.30
C ALA A 4 7.83 4.59 3.34
N LEU A 5 6.59 4.62 3.84
CA LEU A 5 5.34 4.33 3.11
C LEU A 5 4.37 5.52 3.09
N ALA A 6 4.81 6.71 3.51
CA ALA A 6 3.98 7.90 3.36
C ALA A 6 3.75 8.20 1.87
N GLU A 7 2.57 8.70 1.52
CA GLU A 7 2.21 9.06 0.14
C GLU A 7 3.26 9.99 -0.52
N GLY A 8 3.79 10.94 0.25
CA GLY A 8 4.86 11.84 -0.21
C GLY A 8 6.17 11.13 -0.53
N GLU A 9 6.50 10.03 0.14
CA GLU A 9 7.70 9.24 -0.17
C GLU A 9 7.55 8.43 -1.46
N VAL A 10 6.34 7.96 -1.78
CA VAL A 10 6.07 7.31 -3.07
C VAL A 10 6.34 8.29 -4.21
N VAL A 11 5.84 9.53 -4.11
CA VAL A 11 6.10 10.59 -5.10
C VAL A 11 7.60 10.89 -5.19
N ARG A 12 8.29 11.06 -4.06
CA ARG A 12 9.73 11.36 -4.02
C ARG A 12 10.59 10.25 -4.61
N LYS A 13 10.17 8.98 -4.54
CA LYS A 13 10.89 7.85 -5.14
C LYS A 13 10.64 7.68 -6.63
N LEU A 14 9.44 8.03 -7.11
CA LEU A 14 9.08 7.92 -8.53
C LEU A 14 9.72 9.01 -9.39
N ALA A 15 9.92 10.22 -8.85
CA ALA A 15 10.51 11.32 -9.61
C ALA A 15 11.95 11.01 -10.11
N PRO A 16 12.90 10.52 -9.29
CA PRO A 16 14.23 10.10 -9.76
C PRO A 16 14.21 8.95 -10.77
N ALA A 17 13.13 8.16 -10.81
CA ALA A 17 12.97 7.08 -11.78
C ALA A 17 12.43 7.56 -13.15
N GLY A 18 12.34 8.88 -13.37
CA GLY A 18 11.92 9.48 -14.64
C GLY A 18 10.41 9.61 -14.82
N PHE A 19 9.62 9.41 -13.75
CA PHE A 19 8.18 9.63 -13.76
C PHE A 19 7.83 11.08 -13.42
N GLN A 20 6.85 11.61 -14.14
CA GLN A 20 6.29 12.96 -14.01
C GLN A 20 4.76 12.87 -13.90
N ASP A 21 4.10 14.01 -13.62
CA ASP A 21 2.63 14.10 -13.48
C ASP A 21 2.07 13.07 -12.48
N ILE A 22 2.76 12.86 -11.35
CA ILE A 22 2.43 11.82 -10.37
C ILE A 22 1.20 12.25 -9.55
N GLN A 23 0.13 11.46 -9.64
CA GLN A 23 -1.15 11.72 -8.99
C GLN A 23 -1.65 10.47 -8.26
N ILE A 24 -2.17 10.64 -7.05
CA ILE A 24 -2.92 9.60 -6.36
C ILE A 24 -4.38 9.69 -6.81
N VAL A 25 -4.82 8.71 -7.59
CA VAL A 25 -6.16 8.71 -8.19
C VAL A 25 -7.20 7.96 -7.36
N HIS A 26 -6.75 7.08 -6.45
CA HIS A 26 -7.66 6.35 -5.57
C HIS A 26 -7.02 6.04 -4.22
N ARG A 27 -7.86 6.00 -3.18
CA ARG A 27 -7.52 5.58 -1.82
C ARG A 27 -8.62 4.65 -1.34
N ARG A 28 -8.26 3.47 -0.85
CA ARG A 28 -9.20 2.53 -0.24
C ARG A 28 -8.59 1.88 0.99
N PRO A 29 -9.40 1.51 2.00
CA PRO A 29 -8.97 0.58 3.02
C PRO A 29 -8.45 -0.71 2.38
N LEU A 30 -7.42 -1.28 3.00
CA LEU A 30 -6.87 -2.59 2.67
C LEU A 30 -7.17 -3.53 3.82
N SER A 31 -7.84 -4.64 3.53
CA SER A 31 -8.14 -5.69 4.52
C SER A 31 -7.03 -6.74 4.60
N ILE A 32 -7.07 -7.60 5.62
CA ILE A 32 -6.20 -8.79 5.68
C ILE A 32 -6.50 -9.75 4.51
N ASP A 33 -7.77 -9.85 4.09
CA ASP A 33 -8.15 -10.69 2.96
C ASP A 33 -7.60 -10.15 1.64
N ASP A 34 -7.55 -8.82 1.46
CA ASP A 34 -6.85 -8.21 0.33
C ASP A 34 -5.34 -8.51 0.37
N CYS A 35 -4.70 -8.47 1.55
CA CYS A 35 -3.29 -8.81 1.70
C CYS A 35 -2.98 -10.23 1.23
N ALA A 36 -3.88 -11.19 1.47
CA ALA A 36 -3.71 -12.59 1.09
C ALA A 36 -3.68 -12.81 -0.44
N LEU A 37 -4.08 -11.81 -1.23
CA LEU A 37 -3.99 -11.85 -2.70
C LEU A 37 -2.58 -11.55 -3.22
N TYR A 38 -1.70 -11.01 -2.39
CA TYR A 38 -0.35 -10.63 -2.80
C TYR A 38 0.68 -11.66 -2.30
N PRO A 39 1.57 -12.17 -3.17
CA PRO A 39 2.62 -13.12 -2.79
C PRO A 39 3.56 -12.64 -1.69
N LEU A 40 3.59 -11.33 -1.43
CA LEU A 40 4.36 -10.72 -0.35
C LEU A 40 3.87 -11.15 1.05
N PHE A 41 2.59 -11.47 1.20
CA PHE A 41 2.00 -11.94 2.46
C PHE A 41 1.72 -13.43 2.38
N ASP A 42 2.67 -14.22 2.85
CA ASP A 42 2.50 -15.67 2.92
C ASP A 42 1.42 -16.10 3.92
N ALA A 43 1.05 -17.37 3.88
CA ALA A 43 -0.03 -17.93 4.70
C ALA A 43 0.25 -17.75 6.21
N ASP A 44 1.50 -17.89 6.64
CA ASP A 44 1.90 -17.74 8.05
C ASP A 44 1.79 -16.28 8.50
N THR A 45 2.16 -15.34 7.64
CA THR A 45 1.99 -13.90 7.87
C THR A 45 0.51 -13.54 7.98
N ILE A 46 -0.33 -14.03 7.07
CA ILE A 46 -1.78 -13.79 7.13
C ILE A 46 -2.39 -14.38 8.41
N ALA A 47 -1.98 -15.59 8.80
CA ALA A 47 -2.42 -16.21 10.05
C ALA A 47 -2.01 -15.38 11.27
N LEU A 48 -0.79 -14.85 11.27
CA LEU A 48 -0.29 -13.97 12.32
C LEU A 48 -1.09 -12.65 12.38
N MET A 49 -1.36 -12.04 11.23
CA MET A 49 -2.16 -10.81 11.15
C MET A 49 -3.57 -11.02 11.72
N ARG A 50 -4.25 -12.11 11.37
CA ARG A 50 -5.59 -12.43 11.90
C ARG A 50 -5.59 -12.66 13.41
N ARG A 51 -4.51 -13.20 13.95
CA ARG A 51 -4.37 -13.43 15.41
C ARG A 51 -4.08 -12.15 16.17
N LEU A 52 -3.26 -11.26 15.61
CA LEU A 52 -2.73 -10.10 16.34
C LEU A 52 -3.51 -8.80 16.09
N VAL A 53 -4.12 -8.63 14.92
CA VAL A 53 -4.90 -7.44 14.60
C VAL A 53 -6.30 -7.59 15.22
N PRO A 54 -6.81 -6.59 15.97
CA PRO A 54 -8.17 -6.63 16.49
C PRO A 54 -9.20 -6.82 15.38
N ALA A 55 -10.20 -7.69 15.60
CA ALA A 55 -11.22 -8.02 14.60
C ALA A 55 -11.85 -6.77 13.93
N ALA A 56 -12.18 -5.76 14.73
CA ALA A 56 -12.75 -4.49 14.26
C ALA A 56 -11.84 -3.66 13.32
N ARG A 57 -10.57 -4.06 13.15
CA ARG A 57 -9.58 -3.39 12.29
C ARG A 57 -9.09 -4.26 11.14
N GLN A 58 -9.51 -5.53 11.06
CA GLN A 58 -9.00 -6.47 10.04
C GLN A 58 -9.44 -6.07 8.62
N ASP A 59 -10.53 -5.32 8.47
CA ASP A 59 -11.00 -4.79 7.19
C ASP A 59 -10.30 -3.49 6.75
N ALA A 60 -9.45 -2.92 7.60
CA ALA A 60 -8.78 -1.64 7.35
C ALA A 60 -7.41 -1.58 8.04
N VAL A 61 -6.55 -2.55 7.74
CA VAL A 61 -5.19 -2.65 8.32
C VAL A 61 -4.21 -1.66 7.70
N ALA A 62 -4.49 -1.18 6.48
CA ALA A 62 -3.72 -0.17 5.79
C ALA A 62 -4.60 0.63 4.81
N VAL A 63 -3.99 1.60 4.13
CA VAL A 63 -4.59 2.31 3.00
C VAL A 63 -3.84 1.91 1.74
N ALA A 64 -4.55 1.34 0.76
CA ALA A 64 -4.03 1.11 -0.57
C ALA A 64 -4.27 2.37 -1.43
N VAL A 65 -3.23 2.79 -2.15
CA VAL A 65 -3.29 3.93 -3.07
C VAL A 65 -3.04 3.48 -4.49
N VAL A 66 -3.78 4.04 -5.44
CA VAL A 66 -3.50 3.88 -6.86
C VAL A 66 -2.83 5.16 -7.35
N VAL A 67 -1.64 5.03 -7.93
CA VAL A 67 -0.86 6.14 -8.45
C VAL A 67 -0.88 6.11 -9.98
N ARG A 68 -1.17 7.24 -10.59
CA ARG A 68 -0.98 7.50 -12.02
C ARG A 68 0.25 8.37 -12.19
N ALA A 69 1.10 8.04 -13.15
CA ALA A 69 2.23 8.86 -13.53
C ALA A 69 2.51 8.69 -15.03
N ARG A 70 3.21 9.66 -15.63
CA ARG A 70 3.71 9.61 -17.01
C ARG A 70 5.22 9.40 -16.97
N LYS A 71 5.76 8.54 -17.85
CA LYS A 71 7.22 8.46 -18.05
C LYS A 71 7.65 9.57 -19.00
N ALA A 72 8.63 10.37 -18.60
CA ALA A 72 9.25 11.33 -19.50
C ALA A 72 9.99 10.58 -20.64
N ALA A 73 9.91 11.11 -21.86
CA ALA A 73 10.59 10.54 -23.02
C ALA A 73 12.13 10.57 -22.86
#